data_AF-A0A382T8Z9-F1
#
_entry.id   AF-A0A382T8Z9-F1
#
_cell.length_a   1.000
_cell.length_b   1.000
_cell.length_c   1.000
_cell.angle_alpha   90.00
_cell.angle_beta   90.00
_cell.angle_gamma   90.00
#
_symmetry.space_group_name_H-M   'P 1'
#
loop_
_entity.id
_entity.type
_entity.pdbx_description
1 polymer ?
#
loop_
_entity_poly.entity_id
_entity_poly.type
_entity_poly.pdbx_seq_one_letter_code
_entity_poly.pdbx_strand_id
1 'polypeptide(L)'
;RDLLASGQGQVEIAFRDGNSHLRVGAEIWASESVAFRAGYALKNGVNSVTTMALGTSLKFSMVRLDYVFQVLSGDMKNNAVQLYSLNLTF
;
A
#
# COMPACT_ATOMS: atom_id res chain seq x y z
N ARG A 1 -5.49 -19.95 -21.63
CA ARG A 1 -5.20 -18.50 -21.46
C ARG A 1 -4.81 -18.36 -20.00
N ASP A 2 -3.51 -18.33 -19.74
CA ASP A 2 -2.98 -18.43 -18.38
C ASP A 2 -3.20 -17.11 -17.64
N LEU A 3 -4.04 -17.18 -16.60
CA LEU A 3 -4.08 -16.19 -15.52
C LEU A 3 -2.81 -16.39 -14.71
N LEU A 4 -1.70 -15.75 -15.09
CA LEU A 4 -0.55 -15.65 -14.21
C LEU A 4 -0.91 -14.71 -13.06
N ALA A 5 -1.54 -15.29 -12.05
CA ALA A 5 -1.75 -14.66 -10.76
C ALA A 5 -0.41 -14.64 -10.03
N SER A 6 0.33 -13.53 -10.13
CA SER A 6 1.55 -13.33 -9.34
C SER A 6 1.21 -12.54 -8.08
N GLY A 7 1.85 -12.89 -6.98
CA GLY A 7 1.66 -12.24 -5.70
C GLY A 7 2.99 -11.93 -5.05
N GLN A 8 3.09 -10.76 -4.42
CA GLN A 8 4.26 -10.35 -3.67
C GLN A 8 3.83 -9.80 -2.31
N GLY A 9 4.49 -10.26 -1.25
CA GLY A 9 4.36 -9.71 0.09
C GLY A 9 5.59 -8.89 0.47
N GLN A 10 5.40 -7.88 1.32
CA GLN A 10 6.46 -7.13 1.96
C GLN A 10 6.18 -7.02 3.46
N VAL A 11 7.23 -7.23 4.26
CA VAL A 11 7.22 -6.98 5.70
C VAL A 11 8.45 -6.15 6.03
N GLU A 12 8.25 -5.03 6.72
CA GLU A 12 9.31 -4.14 7.18
C GLU A 12 9.12 -3.87 8.66
N ILE A 13 10.20 -4.04 9.43
CA ILE A 13 10.26 -3.70 10.85
C ILE A 13 11.46 -2.79 11.04
N ALA A 14 11.23 -1.60 11.59
CA ALA A 14 12.28 -0.63 11.86
C ALA A 14 12.16 -0.08 13.28
N PHE A 15 13.30 0.14 13.93
CA PHE A 15 13.40 0.76 15.24
C PHE A 15 14.27 2.00 15.13
N ARG A 16 13.82 3.12 15.69
CA ARG A 16 14.57 4.37 15.67
C ARG A 16 14.23 5.24 16.89
N ASP A 17 15.25 5.54 17.69
CA ASP A 17 15.17 6.49 18.81
C ASP A 17 13.99 6.21 19.75
N GLY A 18 13.78 4.94 20.11
CA GLY A 18 12.66 4.49 20.97
C GLY A 18 11.31 4.33 20.25
N ASN A 19 11.21 4.70 18.97
CA ASN A 19 10.04 4.41 18.14
C ASN A 19 10.20 3.08 17.42
N SER A 20 9.09 2.38 17.19
CA SER A 20 9.03 1.20 16.35
C SER A 20 8.04 1.40 15.21
N HIS A 21 8.37 0.82 14.07
CA HIS A 21 7.57 0.85 12.86
C HIS A 21 7.44 -0.56 12.33
N LEU A 22 6.21 -1.03 12.16
CA LEU A 22 5.87 -2.25 11.47
C LEU A 22 5.08 -1.89 10.23
N ARG A 23 5.44 -2.43 9.07
CA ARG A 23 4.67 -2.34 7.84
C ARG A 23 4.56 -3.72 7.24
N VAL A 24 3.34 -4.10 6.87
CA VAL A 24 3.04 -5.34 6.18
C VAL A 24 2.20 -4.97 4.96
N GLY A 25 2.54 -5.50 3.80
CA GLY A 25 1.81 -5.26 2.57
C GLY A 25 1.79 -6.50 1.70
N ALA A 26 0.75 -6.61 0.89
CA ALA A 26 0.64 -7.62 -0.14
C ALA A 26 0.12 -6.99 -1.43
N GLU A 27 0.65 -7.45 -2.56
CA GLU A 27 0.22 -7.14 -3.90
C GLU A 27 -0.15 -8.44 -4.62
N ILE A 28 -1.26 -8.43 -5.34
CA ILE A 28 -1.72 -9.54 -6.18
C ILE A 28 -2.03 -8.99 -7.56
N TRP A 29 -1.35 -9.47 -8.59
CA TRP A 29 -1.67 -9.21 -9.99
C TRP A 29 -2.68 -10.23 -10.46
N ALA A 30 -3.91 -9.81 -10.74
CA ALA A 30 -4.93 -10.66 -11.33
C ALA A 30 -4.68 -10.91 -12.83
N SER A 31 -3.90 -10.03 -13.47
CA SER A 31 -3.41 -10.12 -14.85
C SER A 31 -2.20 -9.21 -15.01
N GLU A 32 -1.54 -9.18 -16.17
CA GLU A 32 -0.48 -8.20 -16.46
C GLU A 32 -0.95 -6.72 -16.39
N SER A 33 -2.27 -6.50 -16.41
CA SER A 33 -2.88 -5.17 -16.47
C SER A 33 -3.52 -4.72 -15.16
N VAL A 34 -3.81 -5.63 -14.22
CA VAL A 34 -4.61 -5.33 -13.03
C VAL A 34 -3.94 -5.89 -11.78
N ALA A 35 -3.69 -5.04 -10.79
CA ALA A 35 -3.20 -5.44 -9.48
C ALA A 35 -4.08 -4.91 -8.35
N PHE A 36 -4.12 -5.66 -7.25
CA PHE A 36 -4.74 -5.26 -5.99
C PHE A 36 -3.67 -5.24 -4.90
N ARG A 37 -3.75 -4.26 -4.01
CA ARG A 37 -2.82 -4.08 -2.90
C ARG A 37 -3.59 -3.94 -1.59
N ALA A 38 -3.05 -4.53 -0.54
CA ALA A 38 -3.51 -4.31 0.82
C ALA A 38 -2.29 -4.08 1.71
N GLY A 39 -2.41 -3.18 2.67
CA GLY A 39 -1.33 -2.81 3.57
C GLY A 39 -1.83 -2.47 4.96
N TYR A 40 -1.00 -2.81 5.94
CA TYR A 40 -1.17 -2.47 7.34
C TYR A 40 0.14 -1.93 7.88
N ALA A 41 0.09 -0.82 8.60
CA ALA A 41 1.25 -0.28 9.27
C ALA A 41 0.93 0.18 10.69
N LEU A 42 1.88 -0.03 11.58
CA LEU A 42 1.87 0.46 12.95
C LEU A 42 3.13 1.28 13.16
N LYS A 43 2.96 2.49 13.66
CA LYS A 43 4.04 3.27 14.26
C LYS A 43 3.72 3.41 15.74
N ASN A 44 4.69 3.08 16.59
CA ASN A 44 4.58 3.24 18.04
C ASN A 44 5.76 4.05 18.57
N GLY A 45 5.56 4.80 19.65
CA GLY A 45 6.55 5.71 20.24
C GLY A 45 5.92 7.05 20.63
N VAL A 46 6.53 8.18 20.25
CA VAL A 46 6.02 9.52 20.62
C VAL A 46 4.58 9.74 20.16
N ASN A 47 4.25 9.27 18.95
CA ASN A 47 2.89 9.21 18.44
C ASN A 47 2.60 7.79 17.95
N SER A 48 1.43 7.26 18.33
CA SER A 48 0.92 5.97 17.89
C SER A 48 -0.03 6.15 16.70
N VAL A 49 0.33 5.58 15.55
CA VAL A 49 -0.48 5.65 14.34
C VAL A 49 -0.65 4.26 13.75
N THR A 50 -1.90 3.87 13.57
CA THR A 50 -2.29 2.68 12.82
C THR A 50 -2.74 3.10 11.43
N THR A 51 -2.25 2.43 10.40
CA THR A 51 -2.61 2.68 9.01
C THR A 51 -3.11 1.40 8.37
N MET A 52 -4.24 1.49 7.67
CA MET A 52 -4.74 0.46 6.77
C MET A 52 -4.87 1.06 5.38
N ALA A 53 -4.41 0.36 4.35
CA ALA A 53 -4.48 0.82 2.98
C ALA A 53 -4.98 -0.29 2.05
N LEU A 54 -5.83 0.09 1.10
CA LEU A 54 -6.27 -0.74 -0.01
C LEU A 54 -5.98 0.00 -1.30
N GLY A 55 -5.43 -0.70 -2.29
CA GLY A 55 -5.07 -0.10 -3.56
C GLY A 55 -5.39 -0.98 -4.75
N THR A 56 -5.48 -0.33 -5.90
CA THR A 56 -5.60 -0.99 -7.21
C THR A 56 -4.68 -0.31 -8.21
N SER A 57 -4.17 -1.09 -9.14
CA SER A 57 -3.33 -0.64 -10.25
C SER A 57 -3.96 -1.10 -11.55
N LEU A 58 -4.08 -0.19 -12.50
CA LEU A 58 -4.48 -0.47 -13.88
C LEU A 58 -3.33 -0.06 -14.82
N LYS A 59 -2.83 -1.02 -15.59
CA LYS A 59 -1.81 -0.79 -16.62
C LYS A 59 -2.44 -0.94 -18.00
N PHE A 60 -2.28 0.08 -18.84
CA PHE A 60 -2.68 0.06 -20.23
C PHE A 60 -1.61 0.76 -21.08
N SER A 61 -1.06 0.04 -22.06
CA SER A 61 0.05 0.54 -22.89
C SER A 61 1.23 1.00 -22.01
N MET A 62 1.74 2.21 -22.25
CA MET A 62 2.82 2.88 -21.52
C MET A 62 2.36 3.57 -20.22
N VAL A 63 1.11 3.37 -19.80
CA VAL A 63 0.51 4.07 -18.67
C VAL A 63 0.13 3.09 -17.56
N ARG A 64 0.43 3.45 -16.31
CA ARG A 64 -0.07 2.80 -15.10
C ARG A 64 -0.77 3.82 -14.21
N LEU A 65 -2.02 3.55 -13.88
CA LEU A 65 -2.83 4.29 -12.92
C LEU A 65 -2.86 3.52 -11.61
N ASP A 66 -2.47 4.16 -10.51
CA ASP A 66 -2.56 3.61 -9.17
C ASP A 66 -3.55 4.43 -8.34
N TYR A 67 -4.47 3.75 -7.68
CA TYR A 67 -5.38 4.34 -6.70
C TYR A 67 -5.20 3.65 -5.36
N VAL A 68 -5.09 4.43 -4.27
CA VAL A 68 -4.98 3.91 -2.91
C VAL A 68 -5.92 4.66 -1.99
N PHE A 69 -6.75 3.93 -1.28
CA PHE A 69 -7.53 4.41 -0.15
C PHE A 69 -6.84 4.01 1.15
N GLN A 70 -6.58 4.97 2.01
CA GLN A 70 -5.84 4.77 3.26
C GLN A 70 -6.61 5.36 4.43
N VAL A 71 -6.76 4.58 5.51
CA VAL A 71 -7.30 5.04 6.79
C VAL A 71 -6.16 5.11 7.80
N LEU A 72 -6.08 6.23 8.51
CA LEU A 72 -5.13 6.46 9.60
C LEU A 72 -5.91 6.64 10.90
N SER A 73 -5.52 5.93 11.95
CA SER A 73 -6.12 5.99 13.28
C SER A 73 -5.07 6.18 14.37
N GLY A 74 -5.51 6.53 15.58
CA GLY A 74 -4.66 6.92 16.70
C GLY A 74 -4.48 8.43 16.77
N ASP A 75 -3.24 8.89 16.98
CA ASP A 75 -2.92 10.30 17.23
C ASP A 75 -3.15 11.23 16.03
N MET A 76 -3.50 10.65 14.87
CA MET A 76 -3.85 11.37 13.63
C MET A 76 -5.34 11.74 13.53
N LYS A 77 -6.14 11.55 14.59
CA LYS A 77 -7.60 11.86 14.63
C LYS A 77 -8.36 11.25 13.44
N ASN A 78 -8.39 9.92 13.36
CA ASN A 78 -9.19 9.13 12.39
C ASN A 78 -9.38 9.81 11.03
N ASN A 79 -8.38 9.71 10.16
CA ASN A 79 -8.37 10.36 8.86
C ASN A 79 -8.45 9.32 7.73
N ALA A 80 -9.07 9.71 6.62
CA ALA A 80 -9.13 8.91 5.40
C ALA A 80 -8.52 9.70 4.23
N VAL A 81 -7.57 9.08 3.53
CA VAL A 81 -6.80 9.69 2.45
C VAL A 81 -7.00 8.89 1.18
N GLN A 82 -7.21 9.60 0.07
CA GLN A 82 -7.28 9.04 -1.27
C GLN A 82 -6.05 9.52 -2.06
N LEU A 83 -5.25 8.58 -2.53
CA LEU A 83 -4.03 8.84 -3.31
C LEU A 83 -4.24 8.33 -4.73
N TYR A 84 -3.86 9.16 -5.70
CA TYR A 84 -3.86 8.82 -7.12
C TYR A 84 -2.45 9.04 -7.66
N SER A 85 -1.94 8.08 -8.42
CA SER A 85 -0.66 8.21 -9.12
C SER A 85 -0.82 7.77 -10.57
N LEU A 86 -0.13 8.49 -11.46
CA LEU A 86 -0.02 8.19 -12.88
C LEU A 86 1.46 7.98 -13.18
N ASN A 87 1.80 6.77 -13.58
CA ASN A 87 3.14 6.37 -13.96
C ASN A 87 3.21 6.17 -15.48
N LEU A 88 4.23 6.74 -16.11
CA LEU A 88 4.54 6.56 -17.53
C LEU A 88 5.80 5.71 -17.65
N THR A 89 5.74 4.63 -18.42
CA THR A 89 6.88 3.76 -18.68
C THR A 89 7.20 3.82 -20.17
N PHE A 90 8.39 4.29 -20.51
CA PHE A 90 8.89 4.45 -21.88
C PHE A 90 9.88 3.35 -22.21
#